data_AF-A0A971HQI9-F1
#
_entry.id   AF-A0A971HQI9-F1
#
_cell.length_a   1.000
_cell.length_b   1.000
_cell.length_c   1.000
_cell.angle_alpha   90.00
_cell.angle_beta   90.00
_cell.angle_gamma   90.00
#
_symmetry.space_group_name_H-M   'P 1'
#
loop_
_entity.id
_entity.type
_entity.pdbx_description
1 polymer ?
#
loop_
_entity_poly.entity_id
_entity_poly.type
_entity_poly.pdbx_seq_one_letter_code
_entity_poly.pdbx_strand_id
1 'polypeptide(L)'
;MMKDIHAMKILDCKPLNRYDFSQMRNMWEPVVYEVVAELLERNEMCNCHDCVLDTCALALNSLPARYWILGSYDAFSPPEKFIGNPNNIRLAEEAVLRAYRLVQQNPHH
;
A
#
# COMPACT_ATOMS: atom_id res chain seq x y z
N MET A 1 -36.96 11.59 -0.94
CA MET A 1 -35.82 11.78 -0.02
C MET A 1 -35.70 10.53 0.86
N MET A 2 -35.14 9.44 0.32
CA MET A 2 -34.79 8.24 1.09
C MET A 2 -33.32 8.38 1.45
N LYS A 3 -33.01 8.68 2.72
CA LYS A 3 -31.65 8.55 3.23
C LYS A 3 -31.38 7.05 3.39
N ASP A 4 -30.32 6.58 2.75
CA ASP A 4 -29.94 5.17 2.63
C ASP A 4 -29.92 4.45 3.99
N ILE A 5 -30.87 3.53 4.17
CA ILE A 5 -31.00 2.65 5.35
C ILE A 5 -29.73 1.78 5.54
N HIS A 6 -28.85 1.69 4.53
CA HIS A 6 -27.57 0.98 4.61
C HIS A 6 -26.46 1.75 5.34
N ALA A 7 -26.45 3.08 5.30
CA ALA A 7 -25.38 3.88 5.90
C ALA A 7 -25.40 3.83 7.44
N MET A 8 -26.57 3.61 8.06
CA MET A 8 -26.71 3.55 9.52
C MET A 8 -26.20 2.25 10.16
N LYS A 9 -26.02 1.16 9.41
CA LYS A 9 -25.66 -0.15 10.01
C LYS A 9 -24.18 -0.31 10.34
N ILE A 10 -23.27 0.40 9.66
CA ILE A 10 -21.82 0.29 9.93
C ILE A 10 -21.48 0.87 11.32
N LEU A 11 -22.25 1.87 11.77
CA LEU A 11 -22.01 2.56 13.04
C LEU A 11 -22.56 1.81 14.27
N ASP A 12 -23.45 0.83 14.06
CA ASP A 12 -24.11 0.07 15.14
C ASP A 12 -23.45 -1.32 15.39
N CYS A 13 -22.42 -1.67 14.62
CA CYS A 13 -21.68 -2.92 14.80
C CYS A 13 -20.76 -2.86 16.04
N LYS A 14 -20.70 -3.96 16.79
CA LYS A 14 -19.71 -4.08 17.88
C LYS A 14 -18.29 -3.97 17.30
N PRO A 15 -17.38 -3.19 17.91
CA PRO A 15 -16.02 -3.04 17.42
C PRO A 15 -15.29 -4.39 17.50
N LEU A 16 -14.43 -4.65 16.53
CA LEU A 16 -13.60 -5.87 16.44
C LEU A 16 -12.35 -5.82 17.35
N ASN A 17 -12.51 -5.26 18.55
CA ASN A 17 -11.42 -5.00 19.51
C ASN A 17 -10.74 -6.25 20.09
N ARG A 18 -11.32 -7.44 19.87
CA ARG A 18 -10.71 -8.73 20.26
C ARG A 18 -9.60 -9.20 19.31
N TYR A 19 -9.42 -8.53 18.18
CA TYR A 19 -8.46 -8.91 17.14
C TYR A 19 -7.37 -7.86 17.01
N ASP A 20 -6.16 -8.31 16.74
CA ASP A 20 -5.01 -7.45 16.49
C ASP A 20 -4.78 -7.29 14.98
N PHE A 21 -5.34 -6.23 14.42
CA PHE A 21 -5.19 -5.92 12.99
C PHE A 21 -3.77 -5.47 12.61
N SER A 22 -2.90 -5.15 13.58
CA SER A 22 -1.50 -4.79 13.29
C SER A 22 -0.69 -5.98 12.74
N GLN A 23 -1.20 -7.20 12.94
CA GLN A 23 -0.64 -8.41 12.34
C GLN A 23 -0.99 -8.56 10.86
N MET A 24 -1.97 -7.82 10.34
CA MET A 24 -2.27 -7.81 8.92
C MET A 24 -1.36 -6.85 8.20
N ARG A 25 -0.57 -7.35 7.23
CA ARG A 25 0.31 -6.50 6.43
C ARG A 25 0.11 -6.76 4.95
N ASN A 26 0.01 -5.70 4.16
CA ASN A 26 0.04 -5.81 2.70
C ASN A 26 1.50 -6.01 2.26
N MET A 27 1.79 -7.11 1.58
CA MET A 27 3.18 -7.45 1.19
C MET A 27 3.75 -6.55 0.10
N TRP A 28 2.92 -5.75 -0.57
CA TRP A 28 3.40 -4.72 -1.49
C TRP A 28 4.03 -3.52 -0.78
N GLU A 29 3.60 -3.20 0.44
CA GLU A 29 4.10 -2.03 1.20
C GLU A 29 5.63 -1.97 1.28
N PRO A 30 6.35 -3.00 1.79
CA PRO A 30 7.81 -2.92 1.86
C PRO A 30 8.47 -2.74 0.48
N VAL A 31 7.95 -3.39 -0.56
CA VAL A 31 8.53 -3.31 -1.92
C VAL A 31 8.30 -1.92 -2.51
N VAL A 32 7.10 -1.36 -2.37
CA VAL A 32 6.77 0.00 -2.82
C VAL A 32 7.60 1.05 -2.10
N TYR A 33 7.75 0.92 -0.78
CA TYR A 33 8.52 1.88 0.02
C TYR A 33 10.01 1.86 -0.35
N GLU A 34 10.58 0.69 -0.63
CA GLU A 34 11.97 0.58 -1.09
C GLU A 34 12.18 1.29 -2.42
N VAL A 35 11.30 1.04 -3.41
CA VAL A 35 11.38 1.73 -4.72
C VAL A 35 11.26 3.25 -4.56
N VAL A 36 10.34 3.73 -3.72
CA VAL A 36 10.19 5.16 -3.45
C VAL A 36 11.45 5.72 -2.77
N ALA A 37 12.03 4.99 -1.81
CA ALA A 37 13.28 5.39 -1.16
C ALA A 37 14.43 5.51 -2.18
N GLU A 38 14.57 4.56 -3.11
CA GLU A 38 15.57 4.63 -4.17
C GLU A 38 15.39 5.85 -5.08
N LEU A 39 14.15 6.19 -5.46
CA LEU A 39 13.87 7.39 -6.26
C LEU A 39 14.22 8.68 -5.49
N LEU A 40 13.95 8.72 -4.19
CA LEU A 40 14.31 9.84 -3.33
C LEU A 40 15.83 9.99 -3.19
N GLU A 41 16.56 8.88 -2.98
CA GLU A 41 18.03 8.87 -2.92
C GLU A 41 18.67 9.36 -4.21
N ARG A 42 18.08 9.02 -5.36
CA ARG A 42 18.53 9.49 -6.68
C ARG A 42 18.09 10.92 -7.02
N ASN A 43 17.31 11.57 -6.15
CA ASN A 43 16.66 12.86 -6.39
C ASN A 43 15.77 12.86 -7.65
N GLU A 44 15.14 11.73 -7.97
CA GLU A 44 14.25 11.54 -9.12
C GLU A 44 12.77 11.79 -8.76
N MET A 45 12.49 12.03 -7.47
CA MET A 45 11.16 12.26 -6.93
C MET A 45 11.12 13.46 -5.98
N CYS A 46 10.00 14.20 -5.98
CA CYS A 46 9.73 15.21 -4.95
C CYS A 46 9.70 14.57 -3.55
N ASN A 47 10.47 15.12 -2.60
CA ASN A 47 10.64 14.56 -1.26
C ASN A 47 9.71 15.14 -0.20
N CYS A 48 8.68 15.91 -0.59
CA CYS A 48 7.72 16.44 0.37
C CYS A 48 6.77 15.34 0.88
N HIS A 49 6.19 15.57 2.06
CA HIS A 49 5.33 14.61 2.74
C HIS A 49 4.16 14.15 1.85
N ASP A 50 3.44 15.09 1.25
CA ASP A 50 2.23 14.81 0.49
C ASP A 50 2.54 14.01 -0.79
N CYS A 51 3.56 14.42 -1.57
CA CYS A 51 3.93 13.71 -2.80
C CYS A 51 4.38 12.26 -2.53
N VAL A 52 5.09 12.02 -1.43
CA VAL A 52 5.50 10.66 -1.03
C VAL A 52 4.29 9.83 -0.65
N LEU A 53 3.40 10.35 0.20
CA LEU A 53 2.21 9.62 0.62
C LEU A 53 1.25 9.34 -0.54
N ASP A 54 0.99 10.31 -1.40
CA ASP A 54 0.10 10.17 -2.56
C ASP A 54 0.65 9.14 -3.55
N THR A 55 1.96 9.17 -3.81
CA THR A 55 2.61 8.19 -4.70
C THR A 55 2.49 6.78 -4.14
N CYS A 56 2.79 6.58 -2.86
CA CYS A 56 2.64 5.28 -2.20
C CYS A 56 1.18 4.80 -2.23
N ALA A 57 0.22 5.66 -1.88
CA ALA A 57 -1.20 5.32 -1.85
C ALA A 57 -1.72 4.91 -3.23
N LEU A 58 -1.41 5.69 -4.27
CA LEU A 58 -1.81 5.38 -5.65
C LEU A 58 -1.14 4.09 -6.16
N ALA A 59 0.15 3.90 -5.87
CA ALA A 59 0.87 2.68 -6.26
C ALA A 59 0.24 1.44 -5.61
N LEU A 60 0.03 1.46 -4.29
CA LEU A 60 -0.55 0.36 -3.54
C LEU A 60 -1.99 0.04 -3.98
N ASN A 61 -2.80 1.07 -4.25
CA ASN A 61 -4.17 0.89 -4.75
C ASN A 61 -4.23 0.31 -6.17
N SER A 62 -3.16 0.44 -6.95
CA SER A 62 -3.07 -0.13 -8.30
C SER A 62 -2.59 -1.59 -8.33
N LEU A 63 -1.98 -2.06 -7.24
CA LEU A 63 -1.44 -3.41 -7.11
C LEU A 63 -2.50 -4.38 -6.56
N PRO A 64 -2.44 -5.67 -6.91
CA PRO A 64 -3.42 -6.64 -6.42
C PRO A 64 -3.31 -6.80 -4.90
N ALA A 65 -4.43 -6.64 -4.18
CA ALA A 65 -4.45 -6.74 -2.73
C ALA A 65 -3.83 -8.06 -2.24
N ARG A 66 -2.86 -7.95 -1.33
CA ARG A 66 -2.05 -9.10 -0.91
C ARG A 66 -1.65 -9.02 0.56
N TYR A 67 -2.57 -9.43 1.43
CA TYR A 67 -2.37 -9.40 2.88
C TYR A 67 -1.88 -10.74 3.44
N TRP A 68 -0.96 -10.64 4.40
CA TRP A 68 -0.54 -11.76 5.25
C TRP A 68 -0.76 -11.45 6.72
N ILE A 69 -0.93 -12.51 7.51
CA ILE A 69 -0.94 -12.45 8.96
C ILE A 69 0.49 -12.73 9.46
N LEU A 70 1.12 -11.73 10.06
CA LEU A 70 2.45 -11.82 10.63
C LEU A 70 2.43 -12.75 11.86
N GLY A 71 3.49 -13.55 12.03
CA GLY A 71 3.62 -14.48 13.16
C GLY A 71 2.83 -15.80 13.02
N SER A 72 2.00 -15.96 12.00
CA SER A 72 1.25 -17.21 11.73
C SER A 72 1.45 -17.73 10.30
N TYR A 73 2.67 -17.60 9.76
CA TYR A 73 2.95 -18.04 8.39
C TYR A 73 3.09 -19.57 8.31
N ASP A 74 2.64 -20.16 7.20
CA ASP A 74 3.09 -21.49 6.84
C ASP A 74 4.55 -21.41 6.38
N ALA A 75 5.33 -22.47 6.63
CA ALA A 75 6.75 -22.51 6.22
C ALA A 75 6.94 -22.51 4.69
N PHE A 76 5.88 -22.65 3.92
CA PHE A 76 5.90 -22.86 2.47
C PHE A 76 5.87 -21.56 1.67
N SER A 77 5.22 -20.50 2.19
CA SER A 77 5.11 -19.17 1.54
C SER A 77 5.54 -18.00 2.44
N PRO A 78 6.83 -17.95 2.85
CA PRO A 78 7.37 -16.86 3.65
C PRO A 78 7.29 -15.49 2.92
N PRO A 79 7.02 -14.38 3.64
CA PRO A 79 6.99 -13.01 3.09
C PRO A 79 8.22 -12.65 2.26
N GLU A 80 9.40 -13.13 2.65
CA GLU A 80 10.68 -12.82 2.02
C GLU A 80 10.73 -13.33 0.57
N LYS A 81 10.10 -14.47 0.27
CA LYS A 81 9.99 -14.97 -1.11
C LYS A 81 9.15 -14.06 -1.98
N PHE A 82 8.13 -13.40 -1.41
CA PHE A 82 7.31 -12.45 -2.15
C PHE A 82 8.06 -11.15 -2.39
N ILE A 83 8.67 -10.60 -1.34
CA ILE A 83 9.40 -9.32 -1.34
C ILE A 83 10.62 -9.41 -2.27
N GLY A 84 11.38 -10.50 -2.20
CA GLY A 84 12.58 -10.70 -3.02
C GLY A 84 12.31 -11.24 -4.44
N ASN A 85 11.04 -11.36 -4.87
CA ASN A 85 10.73 -11.88 -6.19
C ASN A 85 10.97 -10.80 -7.27
N PRO A 86 11.84 -11.02 -8.28
CA PRO A 86 12.14 -10.02 -9.30
C PRO A 86 10.92 -9.55 -10.10
N ASN A 87 9.93 -10.42 -10.32
CA ASN A 87 8.70 -10.02 -11.01
C ASN A 87 7.85 -9.09 -10.16
N ASN A 88 7.80 -9.31 -8.84
CA ASN A 88 7.07 -8.44 -7.93
C ASN A 88 7.77 -7.08 -7.81
N ILE A 89 9.11 -7.07 -7.68
CA ILE A 89 9.90 -5.84 -7.67
C ILE A 89 9.59 -5.01 -8.92
N ARG A 90 9.71 -5.61 -10.12
CA ARG A 90 9.39 -4.93 -11.38
C ARG A 90 7.96 -4.39 -11.44
N LEU A 91 6.98 -5.14 -10.93
CA LEU A 91 5.59 -4.68 -10.89
C LEU A 91 5.40 -3.49 -9.93
N ALA A 92 6.10 -3.49 -8.79
CA ALA A 92 6.09 -2.39 -7.85
C ALA A 92 6.76 -1.14 -8.44
N GLU A 93 7.91 -1.29 -9.10
CA GLU A 93 8.59 -0.21 -9.82
C GLU A 93 7.67 0.45 -10.85
N GLU A 94 7.02 -0.36 -11.69
CA GLU A 94 6.07 0.14 -12.68
C GLU A 94 4.88 0.86 -12.04
N ALA A 95 4.36 0.35 -10.92
CA ALA A 95 3.26 0.97 -10.18
C ALA A 95 3.67 2.32 -9.59
N VAL A 96 4.84 2.41 -8.95
CA VAL A 96 5.39 3.64 -8.38
C VAL A 96 5.64 4.68 -9.47
N LEU A 97 6.30 4.31 -10.57
CA LEU A 97 6.57 5.24 -11.67
C LEU A 97 5.29 5.75 -12.36
N ARG A 98 4.23 4.95 -12.41
CA ARG A 98 2.91 5.41 -12.89
C ARG A 98 2.26 6.35 -11.88
N ALA A 99 2.26 5.99 -10.61
CA ALA A 99 1.68 6.80 -9.53
C ALA A 99 2.37 8.17 -9.43
N TYR A 100 3.70 8.17 -9.39
CA TYR A 100 4.48 9.41 -9.27
C TYR A 100 4.23 10.36 -10.44
N ARG A 101 4.11 9.84 -11.68
CA ARG A 101 3.76 10.69 -12.84
C ARG A 101 2.42 11.40 -12.67
N LEU A 102 1.43 10.76 -12.05
CA LEU A 102 0.13 11.38 -11.80
C LEU A 102 0.23 12.47 -10.72
N VAL A 103 0.97 12.19 -9.65
CA VAL A 103 1.21 13.13 -8.54
C VAL A 103 2.01 14.34 -9.01
N GLN A 104 3.08 14.13 -9.79
CA GLN A 104 3.92 15.21 -10.32
C GLN A 104 3.13 16.17 -11.23
N GLN A 105 2.11 15.67 -11.93
CA GLN A 105 1.23 16.50 -12.77
C GLN A 105 0.22 17.30 -11.94
N ASN A 106 -0.12 16.85 -10.74
CA ASN A 106 -1.15 17.45 -9.89
C ASN A 106 -0.74 17.38 -8.40
N PRO A 107 0.34 18.06 -7.98
CA PRO A 107 0.76 18.06 -6.59
C PRO A 107 -0.30 18.77 -5.73
N HIS A 108 -0.56 18.25 -4.53
CA HIS A 108 -1.51 18.86 -3.60
C HIS A 108 -1.01 20.16 -2.95
N HIS A 109 0.31 20.39 -2.96
CA HIS A 109 0.96 21.52 -2.30
C HIS A 109 1.04 22.79 -3.14
#